data_AF-A0A3M6WJG1-F1
#
_entry.id   AF-A0A3M6WJG1-F1
#
_cell.length_a   1.000
_cell.length_b   1.000
_cell.length_c   1.000
_cell.angle_alpha   90.00
_cell.angle_beta   90.00
_cell.angle_gamma   90.00
#
_symmetry.space_group_name_H-M   'P 1'
#
loop_
_entity.id
_entity.type
_entity.pdbx_description
1 polymer ?
#
loop_
_entity_poly.entity_id
_entity_poly.type
_entity_poly.pdbx_seq_one_letter_code
_entity_poly.pdbx_strand_id
1 'polypeptide(L)'
;MIQQYTSGSDDKLLRHNPKSLSPHRTGPTRPTFAMGIFSKKKKDELPTTEAVAVNTSTTTPSGSIAASVSEKEKGKESPADVTVQPAESRVQSRDGNDQNAAEKKIDGMEKEADEEDNTEYPKAMKLALITIALCLSVFCMALDNTIISTAIPRITDEFKAINDVGWYGSAYLLTTCAFQLFFGKLYTFFSLKWVYLIAIIIFEVGSVVCGAAPNSTALIIGRAVAGLGSAGIFAGAVLIVSNTVPLKQRPTYMGLIGGMYGIASVAGPLMGGAFTDKVSWRWCFYINLPIGAVTVAFIALFYHPTKTARAKALAGGWRKNLEQFDVFGTIIFLPMIVCLLLALQWGGSKYPWSSGRVIALLV
;
A
#
# COMPACT_ATOMS: atom_id res chain seq x y z
N MET A 1 62.93 1.31 114.59
CA MET A 1 63.43 0.37 113.57
C MET A 1 62.41 0.38 112.43
N ILE A 2 62.87 0.63 111.19
CA ILE A 2 62.35 0.30 109.83
C ILE A 2 60.98 -0.46 109.76
N GLN A 3 60.09 -0.35 108.76
CA GLN A 3 60.29 -0.44 107.29
C GLN A 3 58.93 -0.42 106.53
N GLN A 4 58.89 -0.06 105.23
CA GLN A 4 58.37 -0.90 104.11
C GLN A 4 57.98 -0.14 102.79
N TYR A 5 58.59 -0.60 101.69
CA TYR A 5 58.02 -1.08 100.42
C TYR A 5 56.97 -0.33 99.54
N THR A 6 57.31 -0.26 98.24
CA THR A 6 56.50 -0.27 96.99
C THR A 6 55.50 0.84 96.63
N SER A 7 55.77 1.55 95.52
CA SER A 7 55.21 1.23 94.19
C SER A 7 55.95 2.01 93.08
N GLY A 8 55.84 1.61 91.81
CA GLY A 8 56.48 2.30 90.67
C GLY A 8 55.85 1.93 89.31
N SER A 9 55.67 2.93 88.44
CA SER A 9 54.94 2.86 87.16
C SER A 9 55.85 2.89 85.94
N ASP A 10 55.39 2.34 84.81
CA ASP A 10 55.26 3.03 83.51
C ASP A 10 54.85 2.05 82.38
N ASP A 11 53.85 2.40 81.55
CA ASP A 11 53.82 2.02 80.11
C ASP A 11 52.73 2.72 79.24
N LYS A 12 53.18 3.71 78.44
CA LYS A 12 53.14 3.75 76.96
C LYS A 12 51.89 3.35 76.09
N LEU A 13 51.46 4.35 75.27
CA LEU A 13 51.30 4.37 73.78
C LEU A 13 49.93 4.74 73.12
N LEU A 14 49.93 5.95 72.51
CA LEU A 14 49.40 6.37 71.19
C LEU A 14 47.90 6.43 70.81
N ARG A 15 47.46 7.62 70.34
CA ARG A 15 46.88 7.86 68.98
C ARG A 15 46.70 9.35 68.57
N HIS A 16 47.20 9.70 67.38
CA HIS A 16 46.89 10.75 66.37
C HIS A 16 46.22 12.13 66.65
N ASN A 17 46.77 13.19 66.00
CA ASN A 17 46.05 14.30 65.32
C ASN A 17 46.97 14.99 64.23
N PRO A 18 46.61 16.07 63.46
CA PRO A 18 47.03 16.21 62.03
C PRO A 18 47.55 17.62 61.58
N LYS A 19 47.63 17.84 60.24
CA LYS A 19 47.69 19.13 59.44
C LYS A 19 49.06 19.72 59.01
N SER A 20 48.97 20.61 57.99
CA SER A 20 49.94 21.61 57.46
C SER A 20 50.82 21.19 56.26
N LEU A 21 51.24 22.02 55.27
CA LEU A 21 50.73 23.31 54.72
C LEU A 21 51.38 23.67 53.33
N SER A 22 50.59 23.99 52.28
CA SER A 22 50.87 25.06 51.28
C SER A 22 52.11 24.94 50.30
N PRO A 23 52.46 25.92 49.40
CA PRO A 23 52.48 25.66 47.93
C PRO A 23 53.69 26.20 47.10
N HIS A 24 53.78 25.93 45.78
CA HIS A 24 54.22 26.91 44.73
C HIS A 24 54.16 26.41 43.25
N ARG A 25 54.13 27.39 42.31
CA ARG A 25 54.22 27.32 40.82
C ARG A 25 55.46 26.52 40.28
N THR A 26 55.66 26.13 39.01
CA THR A 26 55.33 26.68 37.65
C THR A 26 55.48 25.62 36.51
N GLY A 27 54.78 25.80 35.38
CA GLY A 27 55.38 25.68 34.03
C GLY A 27 55.23 24.35 33.22
N PRO A 28 55.24 24.35 31.86
CA PRO A 28 54.76 23.22 31.04
C PRO A 28 55.70 22.69 29.92
N THR A 29 55.49 21.45 29.43
CA THR A 29 55.99 20.96 28.11
C THR A 29 55.19 19.76 27.53
N ARG A 30 55.12 19.70 26.19
CA ARG A 30 54.82 18.53 25.30
C ARG A 30 55.83 18.59 24.14
N PRO A 31 56.38 17.46 23.65
CA PRO A 31 55.94 16.83 22.36
C PRO A 31 56.14 15.28 22.38
N THR A 32 56.08 14.43 21.34
CA THR A 32 55.27 14.13 20.11
C THR A 32 56.02 12.95 19.40
N PHE A 33 55.38 12.09 18.58
CA PHE A 33 55.96 11.01 17.71
C PHE A 33 56.56 9.76 18.43
N ALA A 34 56.65 8.54 17.86
CA ALA A 34 56.55 8.05 16.47
C ALA A 34 55.94 6.62 16.29
N MET A 35 55.95 6.12 15.04
CA MET A 35 55.27 4.91 14.49
C MET A 35 56.24 3.72 14.27
N GLY A 36 55.76 2.46 14.23
CA GLY A 36 56.55 1.25 13.89
C GLY A 36 55.71 0.04 13.41
N ILE A 37 56.24 -0.82 12.51
CA ILE A 37 55.50 -1.81 11.70
C ILE A 37 56.25 -3.19 11.59
N PHE A 38 55.51 -4.27 11.28
CA PHE A 38 55.91 -5.59 10.65
C PHE A 38 56.28 -6.85 11.50
N SER A 39 55.26 -7.71 11.75
CA SER A 39 55.10 -9.15 11.36
C SER A 39 56.14 -10.27 11.68
N LYS A 40 55.64 -11.42 12.20
CA LYS A 40 55.80 -12.77 11.57
C LYS A 40 54.79 -13.86 12.03
N LYS A 41 54.46 -14.81 11.13
CA LYS A 41 53.58 -16.02 11.28
C LYS A 41 54.28 -17.16 12.07
N LYS A 42 53.57 -18.10 12.74
CA LYS A 42 52.95 -19.39 12.28
C LYS A 42 52.36 -20.12 13.53
N LYS A 43 51.54 -21.19 13.53
CA LYS A 43 50.62 -21.91 12.59
C LYS A 43 49.81 -22.93 13.44
N ASP A 44 48.59 -23.35 13.04
CA ASP A 44 48.10 -24.76 12.93
C ASP A 44 46.61 -24.78 12.47
N GLU A 45 46.08 -25.92 12.01
CA GLU A 45 45.06 -25.97 10.94
C GLU A 45 43.63 -26.47 11.30
N LEU A 46 42.71 -26.29 10.33
CA LEU A 46 41.24 -26.40 10.38
C LEU A 46 40.68 -27.83 10.21
N PRO A 47 39.35 -28.01 10.31
CA PRO A 47 38.57 -28.21 9.06
C PRO A 47 37.44 -27.18 8.84
N THR A 48 36.96 -27.08 7.59
CA THR A 48 36.03 -26.02 7.10
C THR A 48 34.87 -26.59 6.30
N THR A 49 33.63 -26.32 6.71
CA THR A 49 32.37 -26.36 5.93
C THR A 49 31.21 -25.82 6.82
N GLU A 50 30.15 -25.17 6.35
CA GLU A 50 29.70 -24.82 4.99
C GLU A 50 29.31 -23.33 4.89
N ALA A 51 29.54 -22.72 3.73
CA ALA A 51 28.85 -21.52 3.27
C ALA A 51 28.59 -21.69 1.77
N VAL A 52 27.31 -21.76 1.36
CA VAL A 52 26.95 -22.05 -0.03
C VAL A 52 26.73 -20.74 -0.79
N ALA A 53 27.73 -20.37 -1.59
CA ALA A 53 27.55 -19.49 -2.73
C ALA A 53 27.25 -20.35 -3.97
N VAL A 54 26.29 -19.95 -4.80
CA VAL A 54 26.01 -20.60 -6.08
C VAL A 54 26.45 -19.69 -7.21
N ASN A 55 27.53 -20.09 -7.90
CA ASN A 55 27.95 -19.50 -9.17
C ASN A 55 27.76 -20.53 -10.30
N THR A 56 27.35 -20.02 -11.46
CA THR A 56 26.93 -20.79 -12.64
C THR A 56 28.10 -21.32 -13.47
N SER A 57 28.04 -22.57 -13.94
CA SER A 57 28.31 -22.94 -15.35
C SER A 57 28.12 -24.43 -15.67
N THR A 58 27.14 -24.71 -16.53
CA THR A 58 27.07 -25.80 -17.56
C THR A 58 27.67 -27.19 -17.30
N THR A 59 26.79 -28.20 -17.26
CA THR A 59 26.72 -29.22 -18.34
C THR A 59 25.27 -29.65 -18.59
N THR A 60 24.93 -29.87 -19.86
CA THR A 60 23.57 -30.18 -20.37
C THR A 60 23.33 -31.70 -20.41
N PRO A 61 22.07 -32.16 -20.46
CA PRO A 61 21.72 -33.00 -21.61
C PRO A 61 20.43 -32.57 -22.35
N SER A 62 20.43 -32.92 -23.63
CA SER A 62 19.53 -32.54 -24.73
C SER A 62 18.01 -32.66 -24.48
N GLY A 63 17.26 -31.74 -25.10
CA GLY A 63 15.81 -31.81 -25.23
C GLY A 63 15.15 -30.61 -25.93
N SER A 64 15.87 -29.93 -26.84
CA SER A 64 15.39 -28.69 -27.49
C SER A 64 15.29 -28.84 -29.00
N ILE A 65 14.15 -28.43 -29.55
CA ILE A 65 13.94 -27.96 -30.92
C ILE A 65 13.12 -26.67 -30.72
N ALA A 66 13.70 -25.46 -30.58
CA ALA A 66 14.53 -24.71 -31.53
C ALA A 66 13.77 -24.47 -32.86
N ALA A 67 13.16 -23.29 -33.00
CA ALA A 67 13.69 -22.18 -33.83
C ALA A 67 13.01 -22.15 -35.22
N SER A 68 12.85 -21.06 -35.96
CA SER A 68 13.16 -19.62 -35.75
C SER A 68 12.45 -18.83 -36.88
N VAL A 69 12.23 -17.53 -36.68
CA VAL A 69 12.12 -16.57 -37.80
C VAL A 69 12.99 -15.36 -37.48
N SER A 70 13.93 -15.04 -38.37
CA SER A 70 14.72 -13.82 -38.36
C SER A 70 14.85 -13.30 -39.79
N GLU A 71 15.13 -12.02 -39.93
CA GLU A 71 15.02 -11.25 -41.17
C GLU A 71 16.03 -11.66 -42.26
N LYS A 72 15.71 -11.26 -43.48
CA LYS A 72 16.43 -11.63 -44.72
C LYS A 72 16.77 -10.36 -45.50
N GLU A 73 18.06 -10.11 -45.75
CA GLU A 73 18.49 -9.14 -46.77
C GLU A 73 19.34 -9.81 -47.87
N LYS A 74 18.96 -9.46 -49.12
CA LYS A 74 19.68 -9.47 -50.41
C LYS A 74 20.83 -10.44 -50.68
N GLY A 75 20.69 -11.14 -51.82
CA GLY A 75 21.77 -11.17 -52.84
C GLY A 75 21.85 -12.39 -53.77
N LYS A 76 21.26 -12.30 -54.98
CA LYS A 76 21.49 -13.13 -56.21
C LYS A 76 21.33 -14.67 -56.08
N GLU A 77 20.96 -15.46 -57.07
CA GLU A 77 20.72 -15.29 -58.52
C GLU A 77 19.57 -16.26 -58.98
N SER A 78 19.21 -16.29 -60.27
CA SER A 78 18.06 -17.04 -60.86
C SER A 78 18.55 -18.17 -61.81
N PRO A 79 17.73 -19.00 -62.52
CA PRO A 79 16.29 -19.34 -62.47
C PRO A 79 15.99 -20.89 -62.51
N ALA A 80 14.75 -21.28 -62.90
CA ALA A 80 14.30 -22.61 -63.43
C ALA A 80 14.06 -23.76 -62.41
N ASP A 81 13.15 -24.73 -62.57
CA ASP A 81 11.97 -24.99 -63.45
C ASP A 81 11.18 -26.22 -62.88
N VAL A 82 10.06 -26.63 -63.51
CA VAL A 82 9.41 -27.98 -63.47
C VAL A 82 8.39 -28.31 -62.36
N THR A 83 7.12 -28.06 -62.70
CA THR A 83 6.00 -29.03 -62.80
C THR A 83 5.40 -29.79 -61.60
N VAL A 84 4.11 -29.46 -61.41
CA VAL A 84 2.98 -30.15 -60.76
C VAL A 84 2.90 -31.69 -60.89
N GLN A 85 2.47 -32.36 -59.82
CA GLN A 85 1.51 -33.49 -59.91
C GLN A 85 0.45 -33.39 -58.79
N PRO A 86 -0.85 -33.61 -59.09
CA PRO A 86 -1.92 -33.61 -58.09
C PRO A 86 -2.22 -35.02 -57.55
N ALA A 87 -2.65 -35.10 -56.28
CA ALA A 87 -3.24 -36.31 -55.72
C ALA A 87 -4.58 -35.96 -55.08
N GLU A 88 -5.67 -36.40 -55.70
CA GLU A 88 -7.02 -36.29 -55.15
C GLU A 88 -7.16 -37.16 -53.89
N SER A 89 -7.94 -36.71 -52.90
CA SER A 89 -9.07 -37.53 -52.42
C SER A 89 -9.94 -36.82 -51.38
N ARG A 90 -11.23 -37.15 -51.47
CA ARG A 90 -12.20 -37.20 -50.36
C ARG A 90 -12.74 -35.87 -49.79
N VAL A 91 -13.59 -35.23 -50.59
CA VAL A 91 -14.73 -34.49 -50.02
C VAL A 91 -15.64 -35.51 -49.32
N GLN A 92 -15.73 -35.44 -47.99
CA GLN A 92 -16.69 -36.21 -47.21
C GLN A 92 -17.60 -35.23 -46.49
N SER A 93 -18.88 -35.22 -46.89
CA SER A 93 -19.89 -34.31 -46.38
C SER A 93 -20.00 -34.36 -44.85
N ARG A 94 -19.93 -33.21 -44.19
CA ARG A 94 -20.26 -33.03 -42.78
C ARG A 94 -21.38 -32.01 -42.63
N ASP A 95 -22.26 -32.26 -41.66
CA ASP A 95 -23.58 -31.65 -41.53
C ASP A 95 -23.60 -30.12 -41.48
N GLY A 96 -24.59 -29.53 -42.15
CA GLY A 96 -24.87 -28.08 -42.17
C GLY A 96 -25.43 -27.50 -40.86
N ASN A 97 -25.11 -28.12 -39.72
CA ASN A 97 -25.56 -27.67 -38.39
C ASN A 97 -24.44 -26.92 -37.62
N ASP A 98 -23.16 -27.25 -37.87
CA ASP A 98 -22.03 -26.58 -37.23
C ASP A 98 -21.73 -25.18 -37.80
N GLN A 99 -22.05 -24.93 -39.07
CA GLN A 99 -21.89 -23.61 -39.70
C GLN A 99 -22.75 -22.54 -38.97
N ASN A 100 -24.01 -22.85 -38.66
CA ASN A 100 -24.90 -21.96 -37.92
C ASN A 100 -24.36 -21.57 -36.53
N ALA A 101 -23.64 -22.47 -35.86
CA ALA A 101 -23.04 -22.21 -34.56
C ALA A 101 -21.73 -21.39 -34.65
N ALA A 102 -20.97 -21.54 -35.74
CA ALA A 102 -19.79 -20.74 -36.02
C ALA A 102 -20.19 -19.32 -36.49
N GLU A 103 -21.10 -19.20 -37.45
CA GLU A 103 -21.62 -17.93 -37.96
C GLU A 103 -22.27 -17.12 -36.83
N LYS A 104 -23.05 -17.74 -35.95
CA LYS A 104 -23.66 -17.05 -34.80
C LYS A 104 -22.66 -16.64 -33.70
N LYS A 105 -21.48 -17.28 -33.64
CA LYS A 105 -20.36 -16.81 -32.81
C LYS A 105 -19.61 -15.66 -33.47
N ILE A 106 -19.44 -15.70 -34.79
CA ILE A 106 -18.79 -14.63 -35.57
C ILE A 106 -19.68 -13.38 -35.56
N ASP A 107 -20.97 -13.49 -35.88
CA ASP A 107 -21.98 -12.42 -35.77
C ASP A 107 -22.11 -11.88 -34.33
N GLY A 108 -21.90 -12.72 -33.31
CA GLY A 108 -21.81 -12.29 -31.91
C GLY A 108 -20.54 -11.48 -31.61
N MET A 109 -19.38 -11.93 -32.12
CA MET A 109 -18.09 -11.24 -31.97
C MET A 109 -18.02 -9.95 -32.80
N GLU A 110 -18.62 -9.92 -33.99
CA GLU A 110 -18.76 -8.73 -34.83
C GLU A 110 -19.69 -7.73 -34.16
N LYS A 111 -20.81 -8.15 -33.55
CA LYS A 111 -21.67 -7.25 -32.76
C LYS A 111 -20.98 -6.72 -31.49
N GLU A 112 -20.19 -7.52 -30.79
CA GLU A 112 -19.38 -7.03 -29.66
C GLU A 112 -18.30 -6.03 -30.13
N ALA A 113 -17.68 -6.25 -31.30
CA ALA A 113 -16.70 -5.33 -31.88
C ALA A 113 -17.34 -4.02 -32.41
N ASP A 114 -18.51 -4.10 -33.05
CA ASP A 114 -19.25 -2.96 -33.57
C ASP A 114 -19.88 -2.11 -32.44
N GLU A 115 -20.25 -2.72 -31.30
CA GLU A 115 -20.62 -1.98 -30.08
C GLU A 115 -19.40 -1.29 -29.44
N GLU A 116 -18.19 -1.85 -29.52
CA GLU A 116 -16.97 -1.18 -29.06
C GLU A 116 -16.64 0.09 -29.89
N ASP A 117 -16.80 0.06 -31.22
CA ASP A 117 -16.52 1.22 -32.10
C ASP A 117 -17.53 2.36 -31.90
N ASN A 118 -18.77 2.05 -31.52
CA ASN A 118 -19.81 3.05 -31.21
C ASN A 118 -19.70 3.67 -29.80
N THR A 119 -18.67 3.33 -29.02
CA THR A 119 -18.47 3.90 -27.68
C THR A 119 -17.84 5.30 -27.76
N GLU A 120 -18.67 6.36 -27.69
CA GLU A 120 -18.21 7.76 -27.74
C GLU A 120 -17.32 8.14 -26.53
N TYR A 121 -16.00 7.95 -26.67
CA TYR A 121 -15.00 8.30 -25.65
C TYR A 121 -14.89 9.82 -25.43
N PRO A 122 -14.63 10.29 -24.19
CA PRO A 122 -14.46 11.71 -23.92
C PRO A 122 -13.22 12.30 -24.64
N LYS A 123 -13.40 13.47 -25.28
CA LYS A 123 -12.32 14.23 -25.94
C LYS A 123 -11.07 14.35 -25.06
N ALA A 124 -9.88 14.27 -25.66
CA ALA A 124 -8.59 14.17 -24.96
C ALA A 124 -8.41 15.14 -23.77
N MET A 125 -8.76 16.42 -23.92
CA MET A 125 -8.69 17.41 -22.81
C MET A 125 -9.60 17.06 -21.63
N LYS A 126 -10.81 16.55 -21.90
CA LYS A 126 -11.75 16.11 -20.86
C LYS A 126 -11.24 14.84 -20.17
N LEU A 127 -10.65 13.91 -20.92
CA LEU A 127 -10.02 12.71 -20.38
C LEU A 127 -8.80 13.03 -19.50
N ALA A 128 -7.97 14.00 -19.90
CA ALA A 128 -6.84 14.48 -19.10
C ALA A 128 -7.32 15.09 -17.77
N LEU A 129 -8.34 15.95 -17.79
CA LEU A 129 -8.92 16.55 -16.57
C LEU A 129 -9.52 15.50 -15.63
N ILE A 130 -10.22 14.49 -16.16
CA ILE A 130 -10.72 13.35 -15.37
C ILE A 130 -9.53 12.59 -14.76
N THR A 131 -8.53 12.24 -15.55
CA THR A 131 -7.34 11.50 -15.09
C THR A 131 -6.60 12.24 -13.97
N ILE A 132 -6.40 13.55 -14.11
CA ILE A 132 -5.79 14.39 -13.08
C ILE A 132 -6.60 14.32 -11.78
N ALA A 133 -7.94 14.45 -11.85
CA ALA A 133 -8.79 14.34 -10.67
C ALA A 133 -8.74 12.94 -10.03
N LEU A 134 -8.71 11.86 -10.82
CA LEU A 134 -8.54 10.51 -10.28
C LEU A 134 -7.19 10.35 -9.56
N CYS A 135 -6.10 10.85 -10.16
CA CYS A 135 -4.79 10.87 -9.54
C CYS A 135 -4.78 11.69 -8.24
N LEU A 136 -5.40 12.87 -8.20
CA LEU A 136 -5.53 13.68 -6.97
C LEU A 136 -6.32 12.96 -5.88
N SER A 137 -7.39 12.23 -6.23
CA SER A 137 -8.16 11.43 -5.27
C SER A 137 -7.32 10.31 -4.62
N VAL A 138 -6.54 9.60 -5.43
CA VAL A 138 -5.70 8.48 -4.99
C VAL A 138 -4.46 9.00 -4.26
N PHE A 139 -3.95 10.17 -4.64
CA PHE A 139 -2.94 10.90 -3.88
C PHE A 139 -3.43 11.23 -2.46
N CYS A 140 -4.62 11.82 -2.30
CA CYS A 140 -5.18 12.11 -0.97
C CYS A 140 -5.32 10.84 -0.12
N MET A 141 -5.94 9.81 -0.68
CA MET A 141 -6.16 8.52 -0.02
C MET A 141 -4.83 7.86 0.40
N ALA A 142 -3.81 7.89 -0.45
CA ALA A 142 -2.49 7.31 -0.17
C ALA A 142 -1.65 8.17 0.80
N LEU A 143 -1.77 9.49 0.72
CA LEU A 143 -1.14 10.44 1.64
C LEU A 143 -1.73 10.26 3.04
N ASP A 144 -3.04 10.23 3.20
CA ASP A 144 -3.73 10.01 4.47
C ASP A 144 -3.42 8.64 5.10
N ASN A 145 -3.21 7.61 4.27
CA ASN A 145 -2.76 6.30 4.72
C ASN A 145 -1.33 6.34 5.32
N THR A 146 -0.42 7.11 4.70
CA THR A 146 1.02 7.06 5.02
C THR A 146 1.49 8.16 5.97
N ILE A 147 0.88 9.36 5.93
CA ILE A 147 1.26 10.53 6.73
C ILE A 147 1.14 10.29 8.23
N ILE A 148 0.14 9.49 8.65
CA ILE A 148 -0.14 9.15 10.05
C ILE A 148 1.07 8.53 10.76
N SER A 149 1.89 7.75 10.04
CA SER A 149 3.07 7.08 10.60
C SER A 149 4.03 8.02 11.33
N THR A 150 4.23 9.23 10.78
CA THR A 150 5.08 10.28 11.35
C THR A 150 4.39 11.15 12.40
N ALA A 151 3.05 11.17 12.40
CA ALA A 151 2.25 11.93 13.35
C ALA A 151 1.94 11.16 14.65
N ILE A 152 1.95 9.82 14.60
CA ILE A 152 1.67 8.92 15.74
C ILE A 152 2.38 9.34 17.04
N PRO A 153 3.70 9.63 17.08
CA PRO A 153 4.37 10.00 18.33
C PRO A 153 3.78 11.27 18.95
N ARG A 154 3.62 12.34 18.16
CA ARG A 154 3.07 13.62 18.63
C ARG A 154 1.61 13.51 19.08
N ILE A 155 0.79 12.78 18.33
CA ILE A 155 -0.62 12.50 18.68
C ILE A 155 -0.69 11.76 20.02
N THR A 156 0.16 10.76 20.20
CA THR A 156 0.22 9.93 21.41
C THR A 156 0.70 10.73 22.62
N ASP A 157 1.67 11.60 22.43
CA ASP A 157 2.17 12.51 23.46
C ASP A 157 1.13 13.57 23.86
N GLU A 158 0.30 14.05 22.94
CA GLU A 158 -0.78 15.00 23.23
C GLU A 158 -1.94 14.33 23.97
N PHE A 159 -2.42 13.17 23.49
CA PHE A 159 -3.56 12.47 24.08
C PHE A 159 -3.22 11.54 25.25
N LYS A 160 -1.93 11.35 25.56
CA LYS A 160 -1.41 10.40 26.57
C LYS A 160 -1.94 8.97 26.40
N ALA A 161 -2.21 8.57 25.16
CA ALA A 161 -2.93 7.36 24.80
C ALA A 161 -2.04 6.33 24.06
N ILE A 162 -0.96 5.87 24.70
CA ILE A 162 0.03 4.95 24.10
C ILE A 162 -0.62 3.61 23.67
N ASN A 163 -1.60 3.13 24.42
CA ASN A 163 -2.32 1.88 24.12
C ASN A 163 -3.15 1.95 22.82
N ASP A 164 -3.43 3.15 22.32
CA ASP A 164 -4.26 3.40 21.13
C ASP A 164 -3.43 3.57 19.85
N VAL A 165 -2.09 3.57 19.94
CA VAL A 165 -1.17 3.74 18.79
C VAL A 165 -1.50 2.80 17.62
N GLY A 166 -1.78 1.53 17.93
CA GLY A 166 -2.14 0.53 16.93
C GLY A 166 -3.49 0.80 16.24
N TRP A 167 -4.38 1.59 16.84
CA TRP A 167 -5.71 1.90 16.28
C TRP A 167 -5.69 3.04 15.26
N TYR A 168 -4.76 4.00 15.37
CA TYR A 168 -4.68 5.13 14.45
C TYR A 168 -4.41 4.70 13.00
N GLY A 169 -3.62 3.65 12.79
CA GLY A 169 -3.43 3.00 11.49
C GLY A 169 -4.53 1.99 11.19
N SER A 170 -4.75 1.01 12.08
CA SER A 170 -5.60 -0.14 11.78
C SER A 170 -7.08 0.20 11.62
N ALA A 171 -7.63 1.23 12.26
CA ALA A 171 -9.05 1.57 12.08
C ALA A 171 -9.39 1.99 10.64
N TYR A 172 -8.45 2.68 9.98
CA TYR A 172 -8.56 3.05 8.56
C TYR A 172 -8.47 1.81 7.66
N LEU A 173 -7.49 0.93 7.90
CA LEU A 173 -7.29 -0.28 7.09
C LEU A 173 -8.43 -1.28 7.27
N LEU A 174 -8.87 -1.51 8.51
CA LEU A 174 -10.01 -2.35 8.89
C LEU A 174 -11.27 -1.97 8.12
N THR A 175 -11.63 -0.69 8.13
CA THR A 175 -12.81 -0.18 7.41
C THR A 175 -12.60 -0.17 5.90
N THR A 176 -11.39 0.19 5.42
CA THR A 176 -11.07 0.11 3.99
C THR A 176 -11.31 -1.30 3.46
N CYS A 177 -10.73 -2.32 4.09
CA CYS A 177 -10.88 -3.73 3.69
C CYS A 177 -12.32 -4.23 3.83
N ALA A 178 -12.99 -3.95 4.95
CA ALA A 178 -14.35 -4.44 5.21
C ALA A 178 -15.38 -3.91 4.20
N PHE A 179 -15.25 -2.65 3.76
CA PHE A 179 -16.20 -2.01 2.85
C PHE A 179 -15.78 -2.06 1.37
N GLN A 180 -14.61 -2.62 1.03
CA GLN A 180 -14.12 -2.62 -0.36
C GLN A 180 -15.04 -3.40 -1.32
N LEU A 181 -15.53 -4.58 -0.91
CA LEU A 181 -16.50 -5.34 -1.71
C LEU A 181 -17.88 -4.67 -1.75
N PHE A 182 -18.27 -3.98 -0.67
CA PHE A 182 -19.52 -3.24 -0.60
C PHE A 182 -19.54 -2.10 -1.64
N PHE A 183 -18.48 -1.30 -1.72
CA PHE A 183 -18.34 -0.29 -2.78
C PHE A 183 -18.28 -0.91 -4.18
N GLY A 184 -17.62 -2.06 -4.36
CA GLY A 184 -17.64 -2.81 -5.62
C GLY A 184 -19.06 -3.17 -6.09
N LYS A 185 -19.93 -3.65 -5.19
CA LYS A 185 -21.35 -3.87 -5.50
C LYS A 185 -22.10 -2.56 -5.72
N LEU A 186 -21.90 -1.52 -4.91
CA LEU A 186 -22.54 -0.21 -5.11
C LEU A 186 -22.29 0.36 -6.52
N TYR A 187 -21.06 0.26 -7.02
CA TYR A 187 -20.70 0.70 -8.37
C TYR A 187 -21.36 -0.09 -9.50
N THR A 188 -21.85 -1.30 -9.23
CA THR A 188 -22.55 -2.15 -10.21
C THR A 188 -24.02 -1.75 -10.36
N PHE A 189 -24.66 -1.28 -9.28
CA PHE A 189 -26.10 -0.97 -9.22
C PHE A 189 -26.42 0.52 -9.28
N PHE A 190 -25.53 1.39 -8.80
CA PHE A 190 -25.74 2.83 -8.74
C PHE A 190 -24.85 3.56 -9.75
N SER A 191 -25.19 4.83 -10.03
CA SER A 191 -24.40 5.66 -10.95
C SER A 191 -22.98 5.89 -10.44
N LEU A 192 -21.99 5.38 -11.17
CA LEU A 192 -20.54 5.49 -10.89
C LEU A 192 -20.10 6.88 -10.41
N LYS A 193 -20.57 7.94 -11.09
CA LYS A 193 -20.29 9.34 -10.70
C LYS A 193 -20.70 9.65 -9.26
N TRP A 194 -21.93 9.30 -8.88
CA TRP A 194 -22.49 9.69 -7.59
C TRP A 194 -21.90 8.85 -6.44
N VAL A 195 -21.72 7.54 -6.64
CA VAL A 195 -21.08 6.68 -5.63
C VAL A 195 -19.64 7.14 -5.35
N TYR A 196 -18.89 7.50 -6.38
CA TYR A 196 -17.51 7.95 -6.24
C TYR A 196 -17.40 9.34 -5.59
N LEU A 197 -18.28 10.28 -5.94
CA LEU A 197 -18.37 11.57 -5.25
C LEU A 197 -18.75 11.41 -3.76
N ILE A 198 -19.69 10.50 -3.44
CA ILE A 198 -20.05 10.18 -2.05
C ILE A 198 -18.86 9.55 -1.30
N ALA A 199 -18.10 8.65 -1.93
CA ALA A 199 -16.90 8.07 -1.33
C ALA A 199 -15.86 9.13 -0.95
N ILE A 200 -15.61 10.11 -1.83
CA ILE A 200 -14.71 11.24 -1.54
C ILE A 200 -15.29 12.11 -0.40
N ILE A 201 -16.58 12.44 -0.43
CA ILE A 201 -17.20 13.25 0.64
C ILE A 201 -17.09 12.54 2.01
N ILE A 202 -17.30 11.22 2.08
CA ILE A 202 -17.11 10.43 3.30
C ILE A 202 -15.65 10.49 3.77
N PHE A 203 -14.69 10.34 2.85
CA PHE A 203 -13.26 10.45 3.15
C PHE A 203 -12.87 11.83 3.69
N GLU A 204 -13.39 12.91 3.09
CA GLU A 204 -13.13 14.27 3.56
C GLU A 204 -13.79 14.56 4.91
N VAL A 205 -15.02 14.07 5.16
CA VAL A 205 -15.65 14.15 6.48
C VAL A 205 -14.82 13.41 7.54
N GLY A 206 -14.28 12.23 7.20
CA GLY A 206 -13.33 11.52 8.05
C GLY A 206 -12.06 12.33 8.33
N SER A 207 -11.51 13.01 7.32
CA SER A 207 -10.37 13.91 7.45
C SER A 207 -10.67 15.13 8.34
N VAL A 208 -11.85 15.76 8.24
CA VAL A 208 -12.29 16.82 9.18
C VAL A 208 -12.32 16.29 10.61
N VAL A 209 -12.94 15.12 10.84
CA VAL A 209 -13.06 14.54 12.19
C VAL A 209 -11.68 14.19 12.76
N CYS A 210 -10.74 13.71 11.95
CA CYS A 210 -9.35 13.48 12.37
C CYS A 210 -8.63 14.79 12.75
N GLY A 211 -8.71 15.83 11.91
CA GLY A 211 -8.07 17.11 12.16
C GLY A 211 -8.67 17.88 13.36
N ALA A 212 -9.97 17.71 13.60
CA ALA A 212 -10.70 18.34 14.70
C ALA A 212 -10.74 17.48 15.98
N ALA A 213 -10.08 16.32 16.02
CA ALA A 213 -10.19 15.38 17.12
C ALA A 213 -9.72 15.99 18.47
N PRO A 214 -10.57 15.99 19.52
CA PRO A 214 -10.18 16.42 20.87
C PRO A 214 -9.54 15.30 21.71
N ASN A 215 -9.64 14.04 21.27
CA ASN A 215 -9.11 12.88 21.97
C ASN A 215 -8.82 11.70 21.00
N SER A 216 -8.09 10.70 21.51
CA SER A 216 -7.73 9.47 20.78
C SER A 216 -8.94 8.78 20.14
N THR A 217 -10.02 8.55 20.91
CA THR A 217 -11.22 7.85 20.41
C THR A 217 -11.87 8.56 19.23
N ALA A 218 -11.98 9.89 19.29
CA ALA A 218 -12.51 10.70 18.19
C ALA A 218 -11.63 10.61 16.94
N LEU A 219 -10.30 10.59 17.10
CA LEU A 219 -9.37 10.36 16.00
C LEU A 219 -9.57 8.96 15.39
N ILE A 220 -9.66 7.90 16.20
CA ILE A 220 -9.92 6.53 15.74
C ILE A 220 -11.23 6.43 14.95
N ILE A 221 -12.30 7.09 15.42
CA ILE A 221 -13.58 7.17 14.70
C ILE A 221 -13.43 7.93 13.38
N GLY A 222 -12.71 9.06 13.36
CA GLY A 222 -12.39 9.77 12.13
C GLY A 222 -11.63 8.91 11.12
N ARG A 223 -10.64 8.14 11.57
CA ARG A 223 -9.87 7.18 10.75
C ARG A 223 -10.76 6.08 10.17
N ALA A 224 -11.72 5.57 10.95
CA ALA A 224 -12.71 4.60 10.49
C ALA A 224 -13.66 5.18 9.42
N VAL A 225 -14.10 6.43 9.57
CA VAL A 225 -14.90 7.14 8.55
C VAL A 225 -14.08 7.43 7.29
N ALA A 226 -12.82 7.83 7.43
CA ALA A 226 -11.92 8.04 6.29
C ALA A 226 -11.67 6.73 5.52
N GLY A 227 -11.42 5.62 6.23
CA GLY A 227 -11.24 4.29 5.64
C GLY A 227 -12.47 3.77 4.90
N LEU A 228 -13.68 4.05 5.40
CA LEU A 228 -14.94 3.80 4.67
C LEU A 228 -14.95 4.51 3.30
N GLY A 229 -14.56 5.78 3.24
CA GLY A 229 -14.49 6.52 1.97
C GLY A 229 -13.38 6.00 1.04
N SER A 230 -12.20 5.71 1.59
CA SER A 230 -11.05 5.12 0.91
C SER A 230 -11.39 3.83 0.15
N ALA A 231 -12.19 2.94 0.75
CA ALA A 231 -12.68 1.71 0.13
C ALA A 231 -13.34 1.95 -1.25
N GLY A 232 -14.08 3.06 -1.36
CA GLY A 232 -14.73 3.47 -2.60
C GLY A 232 -13.82 4.21 -3.57
N ILE A 233 -12.84 4.97 -3.10
CA ILE A 233 -11.99 5.84 -3.95
C ILE A 233 -11.15 5.01 -4.92
N PHE A 234 -10.36 4.04 -4.45
CA PHE A 234 -9.47 3.28 -5.33
C PHE A 234 -10.23 2.44 -6.37
N ALA A 235 -11.25 1.70 -5.91
CA ALA A 235 -12.10 0.89 -6.79
C ALA A 235 -12.86 1.76 -7.81
N GLY A 236 -13.36 2.93 -7.39
CA GLY A 236 -14.03 3.88 -8.27
C GLY A 236 -13.11 4.49 -9.32
N ALA A 237 -11.86 4.84 -8.95
CA ALA A 237 -10.89 5.38 -9.89
C ALA A 237 -10.53 4.37 -10.99
N VAL A 238 -10.26 3.11 -10.63
CA VAL A 238 -10.06 2.01 -11.58
C VAL A 238 -11.29 1.83 -12.49
N LEU A 239 -12.50 1.85 -11.93
CA LEU A 239 -13.70 1.65 -12.73
C LEU A 239 -14.01 2.85 -13.65
N ILE A 240 -13.72 4.08 -13.24
CA ILE A 240 -13.85 5.27 -14.09
C ILE A 240 -12.88 5.18 -15.27
N VAL A 241 -11.59 4.87 -15.04
CA VAL A 241 -10.62 4.65 -16.14
C VAL A 241 -11.11 3.58 -17.10
N SER A 242 -11.62 2.46 -16.59
CA SER A 242 -12.18 1.40 -17.45
C SER A 242 -13.31 1.90 -18.36
N ASN A 243 -14.17 2.79 -17.85
CA ASN A 243 -15.29 3.35 -18.61
C ASN A 243 -14.94 4.59 -19.47
N THR A 244 -13.78 5.22 -19.29
CA THR A 244 -13.39 6.44 -20.04
C THR A 244 -12.20 6.26 -20.98
N VAL A 245 -11.46 5.15 -20.86
CA VAL A 245 -10.23 4.88 -21.63
C VAL A 245 -10.40 3.61 -22.49
N PRO A 246 -10.06 3.67 -23.80
CA PRO A 246 -10.05 2.49 -24.67
C PRO A 246 -9.14 1.37 -24.13
N LEU A 247 -9.54 0.11 -24.31
CA LEU A 247 -8.90 -1.06 -23.71
C LEU A 247 -7.36 -1.06 -23.81
N LYS A 248 -6.82 -0.76 -25.00
CA LYS A 248 -5.38 -0.71 -25.29
C LYS A 248 -4.59 0.31 -24.44
N GLN A 249 -5.23 1.39 -24.00
CA GLN A 249 -4.57 2.44 -23.19
C GLN A 249 -4.80 2.26 -21.69
N ARG A 250 -5.79 1.47 -21.24
CA ARG A 250 -6.11 1.29 -19.81
C ARG A 250 -4.88 0.97 -18.94
N PRO A 251 -3.93 0.08 -19.33
CA PRO A 251 -2.75 -0.21 -18.51
C PRO A 251 -1.90 1.02 -18.20
N THR A 252 -1.76 1.96 -19.14
CA THR A 252 -1.02 3.22 -18.93
C THR A 252 -1.69 4.10 -17.87
N TYR A 253 -3.01 4.24 -17.91
CA TYR A 253 -3.75 5.04 -16.94
C TYR A 253 -3.81 4.37 -15.56
N MET A 254 -3.90 3.04 -15.48
CA MET A 254 -3.73 2.31 -14.21
C MET A 254 -2.31 2.50 -13.65
N GLY A 255 -1.29 2.49 -14.52
CA GLY A 255 0.10 2.79 -14.16
C GLY A 255 0.28 4.20 -13.61
N LEU A 256 -0.42 5.21 -14.17
CA LEU A 256 -0.43 6.58 -13.63
C LEU A 256 -1.08 6.65 -12.24
N ILE A 257 -2.21 5.97 -12.03
CA ILE A 257 -2.89 5.92 -10.73
C ILE A 257 -2.02 5.20 -9.68
N GLY A 258 -1.44 4.04 -10.01
CA GLY A 258 -0.54 3.31 -9.12
C GLY A 258 0.77 4.07 -8.86
N GLY A 259 1.32 4.75 -9.87
CA GLY A 259 2.48 5.62 -9.74
C GLY A 259 2.21 6.80 -8.80
N MET A 260 1.02 7.39 -8.85
CA MET A 260 0.62 8.46 -7.92
C MET A 260 0.51 7.96 -6.47
N TYR A 261 0.06 6.73 -6.24
CA TYR A 261 0.13 6.09 -4.92
C TYR A 261 1.59 5.96 -4.43
N GLY A 262 2.52 5.59 -5.32
CA GLY A 262 3.95 5.52 -5.02
C GLY A 262 4.60 6.89 -4.75
N ILE A 263 4.16 7.95 -5.43
CA ILE A 263 4.57 9.34 -5.11
C ILE A 263 4.05 9.74 -3.73
N ALA A 264 2.78 9.45 -3.45
CA ALA A 264 2.14 9.76 -2.17
C ALA A 264 2.79 9.02 -0.99
N SER A 265 3.27 7.78 -1.17
CA SER A 265 3.90 7.02 -0.08
C SER A 265 5.26 7.57 0.35
N VAL A 266 5.97 8.29 -0.55
CA VAL A 266 7.19 9.04 -0.23
C VAL A 266 6.85 10.45 0.28
N ALA A 267 5.87 11.12 -0.33
CA ALA A 267 5.44 12.46 0.06
C ALA A 267 4.80 12.49 1.46
N GLY A 268 4.04 11.46 1.84
CA GLY A 268 3.33 11.36 3.11
C GLY A 268 4.24 11.54 4.32
N PRO A 269 5.29 10.71 4.52
CA PRO A 269 6.22 10.88 5.63
C PRO A 269 6.98 12.21 5.62
N LEU A 270 7.35 12.73 4.43
CA LEU A 270 8.06 14.01 4.30
C LEU A 270 7.17 15.20 4.71
N MET A 271 5.93 15.23 4.22
CA MET A 271 4.94 16.26 4.57
C MET A 271 4.50 16.13 6.04
N GLY A 272 4.28 14.90 6.50
CA GLY A 272 3.90 14.60 7.88
C GLY A 272 4.93 15.09 8.88
N GLY A 273 6.21 14.74 8.69
CA GLY A 273 7.30 15.28 9.51
C GLY A 273 7.38 16.81 9.48
N ALA A 274 7.23 17.43 8.31
CA ALA A 274 7.25 18.88 8.19
C ALA A 274 6.07 19.54 8.96
N PHE A 275 4.87 18.97 8.92
CA PHE A 275 3.71 19.50 9.66
C PHE A 275 3.78 19.23 11.16
N THR A 276 4.25 18.04 11.58
CA THR A 276 4.32 17.65 12.99
C THR A 276 5.41 18.41 13.76
N ASP A 277 6.50 18.80 13.08
CA ASP A 277 7.58 19.58 13.69
C ASP A 277 7.39 21.10 13.62
N LYS A 278 6.74 21.64 12.57
CA LYS A 278 6.67 23.10 12.34
C LYS A 278 5.30 23.74 12.60
N VAL A 279 4.21 22.98 12.62
CA VAL A 279 2.85 23.55 12.69
C VAL A 279 1.97 22.79 13.70
N SER A 280 1.40 21.65 13.29
CA SER A 280 0.60 20.75 14.12
C SER A 280 0.31 19.49 13.31
N TRP A 281 0.27 18.33 13.96
CA TRP A 281 -0.14 17.07 13.34
C TRP A 281 -1.56 17.12 12.73
N ARG A 282 -2.42 18.05 13.18
CA ARG A 282 -3.79 18.21 12.65
C ARG A 282 -3.81 18.60 11.16
N TRP A 283 -2.78 19.31 10.69
CA TRP A 283 -2.63 19.66 9.27
C TRP A 283 -2.37 18.47 8.36
N CYS A 284 -1.90 17.33 8.90
CA CYS A 284 -1.78 16.09 8.14
C CYS A 284 -3.13 15.59 7.59
N PHE A 285 -4.25 15.98 8.21
CA PHE A 285 -5.60 15.65 7.74
C PHE A 285 -6.24 16.81 6.98
N TYR A 286 -6.05 18.05 7.43
CA TYR A 286 -6.62 19.23 6.75
C TYR A 286 -6.04 19.49 5.35
N ILE A 287 -4.86 18.95 5.03
CA ILE A 287 -4.27 19.04 3.69
C ILE A 287 -5.07 18.26 2.62
N ASN A 288 -5.85 17.25 3.03
CA ASN A 288 -6.73 16.50 2.12
C ASN A 288 -7.87 17.39 1.60
N LEU A 289 -8.53 18.14 2.51
CA LEU A 289 -9.73 18.95 2.22
C LEU A 289 -9.65 19.81 0.96
N PRO A 290 -8.62 20.65 0.73
CA PRO A 290 -8.53 21.44 -0.50
C PRO A 290 -8.35 20.57 -1.75
N ILE A 291 -7.60 19.48 -1.67
CA ILE A 291 -7.33 18.59 -2.81
C ILE A 291 -8.57 17.74 -3.13
N GLY A 292 -9.27 17.25 -2.10
CA GLY A 292 -10.56 16.58 -2.20
C GLY A 292 -11.65 17.48 -2.76
N ALA A 293 -11.73 18.74 -2.31
CA ALA A 293 -12.68 19.72 -2.87
C ALA A 293 -12.42 19.99 -4.35
N VAL A 294 -11.16 20.16 -4.77
CA VAL A 294 -10.77 20.29 -6.19
C VAL A 294 -11.14 19.02 -6.97
N THR A 295 -10.87 17.85 -6.41
CA THR A 295 -11.23 16.55 -7.00
C THR A 295 -12.74 16.42 -7.23
N VAL A 296 -13.54 16.71 -6.19
CA VAL A 296 -15.01 16.71 -6.24
C VAL A 296 -15.50 17.68 -7.31
N ALA A 297 -14.97 18.90 -7.36
CA ALA A 297 -15.36 19.89 -8.38
C ALA A 297 -15.04 19.40 -9.81
N PHE A 298 -13.84 18.85 -10.04
CA PHE A 298 -13.43 18.37 -11.37
C PHE A 298 -14.27 17.17 -11.82
N ILE A 299 -14.56 16.22 -10.94
CA ILE A 299 -15.41 15.07 -11.26
C ILE A 299 -16.88 15.49 -11.41
N ALA A 300 -17.38 16.41 -10.59
CA ALA A 300 -18.74 16.93 -10.71
C ALA A 300 -18.95 17.69 -12.03
N LEU A 301 -17.97 18.48 -12.49
CA LEU A 301 -18.07 19.28 -13.72
C LEU A 301 -17.68 18.52 -14.98
N PHE A 302 -16.59 17.74 -14.97
CA PHE A 302 -16.06 17.12 -16.19
C PHE A 302 -16.50 15.68 -16.36
N TYR A 303 -16.58 14.86 -15.31
CA TYR A 303 -17.04 13.48 -15.46
C TYR A 303 -18.54 13.42 -15.74
N HIS A 304 -18.90 12.85 -16.88
CA HIS A 304 -20.27 12.62 -17.32
C HIS A 304 -20.39 11.14 -17.69
N PRO A 305 -21.27 10.35 -17.02
CA PRO A 305 -21.47 8.95 -17.38
C PRO A 305 -21.90 8.82 -18.84
N THR A 306 -21.42 7.78 -19.52
CA THR A 306 -21.86 7.44 -20.88
C THR A 306 -23.36 7.14 -20.90
N LYS A 307 -24.00 7.31 -22.07
CA LYS A 307 -25.44 7.05 -22.24
C LYS A 307 -25.80 5.61 -21.80
N THR A 308 -24.95 4.64 -22.13
CA THR A 308 -25.06 3.23 -21.76
C THR A 308 -24.94 3.00 -20.25
N ALA A 309 -23.95 3.59 -19.57
CA ALA A 309 -23.82 3.49 -18.11
C ALA A 309 -25.01 4.14 -17.38
N ARG A 310 -25.51 5.26 -17.91
CA ARG A 310 -26.72 5.94 -17.41
C ARG A 310 -27.98 5.09 -17.62
N ALA A 311 -28.12 4.45 -18.78
CA ALA A 311 -29.23 3.53 -19.07
C ALA A 311 -29.21 2.32 -18.13
N LYS A 312 -28.06 1.68 -17.93
CA LYS A 312 -27.91 0.54 -17.00
C LYS A 312 -28.30 0.89 -15.56
N ALA A 313 -27.90 2.08 -15.08
CA ALA A 313 -28.28 2.56 -13.75
C ALA A 313 -29.78 2.92 -13.62
N LEU A 314 -30.44 3.33 -14.70
CA LEU A 314 -31.87 3.69 -14.73
C LEU A 314 -32.81 2.51 -14.98
N ALA A 315 -32.37 1.48 -15.71
CA ALA A 315 -33.24 0.40 -16.22
C ALA A 315 -33.90 -0.46 -15.14
N GLY A 316 -33.30 -0.60 -13.95
CA GLY A 316 -33.93 -1.34 -12.84
C GLY A 316 -34.89 -0.48 -12.00
N GLY A 317 -34.65 0.82 -11.91
CA GLY A 317 -35.15 1.64 -10.82
C GLY A 317 -34.52 1.28 -9.47
N TRP A 318 -34.51 2.23 -8.53
CA TRP A 318 -33.86 2.06 -7.21
C TRP A 318 -34.34 0.82 -6.45
N ARG A 319 -35.59 0.39 -6.66
CA ARG A 319 -36.21 -0.74 -5.95
C ARG A 319 -35.74 -2.11 -6.47
N LYS A 320 -35.68 -2.36 -7.79
CA LYS A 320 -35.11 -3.62 -8.31
C LYS A 320 -33.60 -3.70 -8.09
N ASN A 321 -32.90 -2.56 -8.13
CA ASN A 321 -31.47 -2.52 -7.84
C ASN A 321 -31.17 -2.89 -6.36
N LEU A 322 -32.10 -2.61 -5.44
CA LEU A 322 -32.05 -3.10 -4.05
C LEU A 322 -32.45 -4.57 -3.93
N GLU A 323 -33.40 -5.07 -4.71
CA GLU A 323 -33.79 -6.49 -4.73
C GLU A 323 -32.68 -7.40 -5.34
N GLN A 324 -31.91 -6.88 -6.28
CA GLN A 324 -30.68 -7.54 -6.80
C GLN A 324 -29.46 -7.31 -5.90
N PHE A 325 -29.54 -6.37 -4.95
CA PHE A 325 -28.49 -6.20 -3.96
C PHE A 325 -28.57 -7.38 -3.00
N ASP A 326 -27.49 -8.15 -2.96
CA ASP A 326 -27.31 -9.25 -2.00
C ASP A 326 -27.05 -8.66 -0.59
N VAL A 327 -28.13 -8.17 0.01
CA VAL A 327 -28.17 -7.56 1.35
C VAL A 327 -27.82 -8.62 2.39
N PHE A 328 -28.31 -9.86 2.25
CA PHE A 328 -28.01 -10.95 3.18
C PHE A 328 -26.53 -11.32 3.17
N GLY A 329 -25.94 -11.57 1.99
CA GLY A 329 -24.50 -11.83 1.87
C GLY A 329 -23.66 -10.66 2.36
N THR A 330 -24.09 -9.41 2.14
CA THR A 330 -23.42 -8.22 2.69
C THR A 330 -23.51 -8.16 4.23
N ILE A 331 -24.68 -8.41 4.80
CA ILE A 331 -24.93 -8.41 6.26
C ILE A 331 -24.19 -9.55 6.97
N ILE A 332 -23.88 -10.66 6.29
CA ILE A 332 -23.07 -11.75 6.85
C ILE A 332 -21.57 -11.49 6.64
N PHE A 333 -21.18 -11.08 5.42
CA PHE A 333 -19.78 -10.84 5.06
C PHE A 333 -19.15 -9.71 5.88
N LEU A 334 -19.87 -8.60 6.08
CA LEU A 334 -19.30 -7.39 6.70
C LEU A 334 -18.97 -7.59 8.19
N PRO A 335 -19.83 -8.19 9.03
CA PRO A 335 -19.43 -8.61 10.37
C PRO A 335 -18.34 -9.68 10.37
N MET A 336 -18.36 -10.65 9.45
CA MET A 336 -17.34 -11.70 9.38
C MET A 336 -15.94 -11.13 9.12
N ILE A 337 -15.78 -10.25 8.14
CA ILE A 337 -14.49 -9.60 7.85
C ILE A 337 -14.07 -8.65 8.97
N VAL A 338 -15.01 -7.97 9.64
CA VAL A 338 -14.72 -7.15 10.82
C VAL A 338 -14.28 -8.02 12.00
N CYS A 339 -14.93 -9.14 12.30
CA CYS A 339 -14.52 -10.07 13.35
C CYS A 339 -13.11 -10.62 13.09
N LEU A 340 -12.84 -11.10 11.88
CA LEU A 340 -11.51 -11.59 11.48
C LEU A 340 -10.42 -10.54 11.69
N LEU A 341 -10.65 -9.31 11.20
CA LEU A 341 -9.67 -8.23 11.32
C LEU A 341 -9.54 -7.69 12.77
N LEU A 342 -10.61 -7.73 13.58
CA LEU A 342 -10.55 -7.45 15.02
C LEU A 342 -9.77 -8.53 15.78
N ALA A 343 -9.93 -9.80 15.42
CA ALA A 343 -9.17 -10.90 16.01
C ALA A 343 -7.67 -10.72 15.77
N LEU A 344 -7.28 -10.39 14.54
CA LEU A 344 -5.90 -10.11 14.17
C LEU A 344 -5.35 -8.85 14.84
N GLN A 345 -6.17 -7.81 15.02
CA GLN A 345 -5.77 -6.57 15.68
C GLN A 345 -5.59 -6.71 17.21
N TRP A 346 -6.40 -7.53 17.89
CA TRP A 346 -6.31 -7.78 19.33
C TRP A 346 -5.42 -8.95 19.72
N GLY A 347 -5.22 -9.92 18.83
CA GLY A 347 -4.39 -11.11 19.04
C GLY A 347 -2.93 -10.75 19.28
N GLY A 348 -2.40 -11.17 20.43
CA GLY A 348 -1.01 -10.89 20.84
C GLY A 348 -0.74 -9.45 21.31
N SER A 349 -1.63 -8.49 21.03
CA SER A 349 -1.49 -7.09 21.44
C SER A 349 -2.25 -6.77 22.72
N LYS A 350 -3.55 -7.10 22.77
CA LYS A 350 -4.47 -6.80 23.89
C LYS A 350 -4.95 -8.07 24.59
N TYR A 351 -5.07 -9.17 23.87
CA TYR A 351 -5.42 -10.48 24.40
C TYR A 351 -4.45 -11.55 23.87
N PRO A 352 -4.06 -12.54 24.69
CA PRO A 352 -3.33 -13.70 24.18
C PRO A 352 -4.11 -14.40 23.06
N TRP A 353 -3.40 -14.97 22.08
CA TRP A 353 -4.03 -15.74 20.99
C TRP A 353 -4.90 -16.91 21.48
N SER A 354 -4.58 -17.48 22.65
CA SER A 354 -5.36 -18.51 23.34
C SER A 354 -6.62 -17.98 24.05
N SER A 355 -6.88 -16.67 24.03
CA SER A 355 -8.09 -16.10 24.62
C SER A 355 -9.33 -16.54 23.83
N GLY A 356 -10.34 -17.07 24.53
CA GLY A 356 -11.62 -17.44 23.93
C GLY A 356 -12.29 -16.29 23.16
N ARG A 357 -11.98 -15.01 23.47
CA ARG A 357 -12.45 -13.84 22.71
C ARG A 357 -11.79 -13.73 21.34
N VAL A 358 -10.50 -14.03 21.21
CA VAL A 358 -9.79 -14.00 19.93
C VAL A 358 -10.21 -15.20 19.08
N ILE A 359 -10.31 -16.38 19.71
CA ILE A 359 -10.77 -17.61 19.05
C ILE A 359 -12.22 -17.45 18.53
N ALA A 360 -13.14 -16.90 19.33
CA ALA A 360 -14.52 -16.67 18.91
C ALA A 360 -14.71 -15.56 17.85
N LEU A 361 -13.66 -14.78 17.55
CA LEU A 361 -13.64 -13.83 16.43
C LEU A 361 -12.98 -14.41 15.16
N LEU A 362 -12.34 -15.59 15.26
CA LEU A 362 -11.69 -16.30 14.15
C LEU A 362 -12.53 -17.46 13.57
N VAL A 363 -13.51 -17.97 14.33
CA VAL A 363 -14.30 -19.19 14.04
C VAL A 363 -15.72 -18.84 13.61
#